data_AF-A0A7V9N4M9-F1
#
_entry.id   AF-A0A7V9N4M9-F1
#
_cell.length_a   1.000
_cell.length_b   1.000
_cell.length_c   1.000
_cell.angle_alpha   90.00
_cell.angle_beta   90.00
_cell.angle_gamma   90.00
#
_symmetry.space_group_name_H-M   'P 1'
#
loop_
_entity.id
_entity.type
_entity.pdbx_description
1 polymer ?
#
loop_
_entity_poly.entity_id
_entity_poly.type
_entity_poly.pdbx_seq_one_letter_code
_entity_poly.pdbx_strand_id
1 'polypeptide(L)'
;MASVAQQIDLAAWIDKSLDYLMSNWDDIPEIAADWDNWDEDDRLDFVLEWPLREDRLHQLQRWQIDGNLSASQLQRFAELEELIERNTPTLGHLLEDESAIAPGLAP
;
A
#
# COMPACT_ATOMS: atom_id res chain seq x y z
N MET A 1 -3.26 -30.87 -9.93
CA MET A 1 -1.83 -30.62 -9.70
C MET A 1 -1.55 -29.19 -10.14
N ALA A 2 -1.51 -28.23 -9.22
CA ALA A 2 -1.00 -26.90 -9.54
C ALA A 2 0.48 -27.06 -9.91
N SER A 3 0.90 -26.52 -11.04
CA SER A 3 2.25 -26.75 -11.56
C SER A 3 3.25 -25.89 -10.81
N VAL A 4 4.47 -26.39 -10.60
CA VAL A 4 5.58 -25.65 -9.95
C VAL A 4 5.78 -24.26 -10.60
N ALA A 5 5.53 -24.13 -11.91
CA ALA A 5 5.54 -22.84 -12.61
C ALA A 5 4.54 -21.81 -12.04
N GLN A 6 3.31 -22.22 -11.71
CA GLN A 6 2.30 -21.33 -11.11
C GLN A 6 2.70 -20.87 -9.71
N GLN A 7 3.44 -21.71 -8.97
CA GLN A 7 3.93 -21.39 -7.65
C GLN A 7 5.12 -20.41 -7.71
N ILE A 8 5.98 -20.54 -8.72
CA ILE A 8 7.06 -19.57 -9.01
C ILE A 8 6.47 -18.22 -9.43
N ASP A 9 5.43 -18.22 -10.28
CA ASP A 9 4.76 -16.99 -10.71
C ASP A 9 4.07 -16.27 -9.54
N LEU A 10 3.42 -17.02 -8.64
CA LEU A 10 2.81 -16.46 -7.43
C LEU A 10 3.86 -15.87 -6.49
N ALA A 11 4.95 -16.58 -6.22
CA ALA A 11 6.01 -16.10 -5.34
C ALA A 11 6.63 -14.79 -5.86
N ALA A 12 6.93 -14.72 -7.16
CA ALA A 12 7.43 -13.50 -7.79
C ALA A 12 6.41 -12.35 -7.72
N TRP A 13 5.12 -12.66 -7.77
CA TRP A 13 4.07 -11.65 -7.67
C TRP A 13 3.87 -11.13 -6.24
N ILE A 14 4.01 -12.00 -5.24
CA ILE A 14 4.06 -11.61 -3.82
C ILE A 14 5.25 -10.66 -3.60
N ASP A 15 6.44 -11.02 -4.08
CA ASP A 15 7.64 -10.18 -3.91
C ASP A 15 7.45 -8.80 -4.55
N LYS A 16 6.94 -8.74 -5.78
CA LYS A 16 6.62 -7.45 -6.44
C LYS A 16 5.59 -6.62 -5.67
N SER A 17 4.61 -7.28 -5.05
CA SER A 17 3.57 -6.58 -4.28
C SER A 17 4.13 -6.04 -2.97
N LEU A 18 5.02 -6.79 -2.31
CA LEU A 18 5.77 -6.34 -1.14
C LEU A 18 6.69 -5.16 -1.50
N ASP A 19 7.49 -5.28 -2.56
CA ASP A 19 8.38 -4.20 -3.04
C ASP A 19 7.58 -2.91 -3.30
N TYR A 20 6.47 -3.04 -4.04
CA TYR A 20 5.59 -1.93 -4.37
C TYR A 20 5.03 -1.25 -3.11
N LEU A 21 4.43 -2.01 -2.20
CA LEU A 21 3.81 -1.43 -1.01
C LEU A 21 4.86 -0.86 -0.05
N MET A 22 5.99 -1.54 0.15
CA MET A 22 7.06 -1.03 1.00
C MET A 22 7.57 0.33 0.50
N SER A 23 7.81 0.48 -0.81
CA SER A 23 8.20 1.78 -1.40
C SER A 23 7.13 2.85 -1.15
N ASN A 24 5.87 2.55 -1.51
CA ASN A 24 4.79 3.54 -1.38
C ASN A 24 4.57 3.98 0.07
N TRP A 25 4.68 3.06 1.03
CA TRP A 25 4.53 3.39 2.44
C TRP A 25 5.75 4.10 2.99
N ASP A 26 6.98 3.78 2.55
CA ASP A 26 8.20 4.47 2.97
C ASP A 26 8.26 5.92 2.45
N ASP A 27 7.66 6.18 1.29
CA ASP A 27 7.60 7.52 0.68
C ASP A 27 6.61 8.48 1.38
N ILE A 28 5.69 7.98 2.22
CA ILE A 28 4.64 8.79 2.85
C ILE A 28 5.16 10.01 3.62
N PRO A 29 6.23 9.93 4.44
CA PRO A 29 6.75 11.10 5.14
C PRO A 29 7.32 12.15 4.18
N GLU A 30 7.89 11.74 3.05
CA GLU A 30 8.39 12.67 2.02
C GLU A 30 7.22 13.34 1.29
N ILE A 31 6.23 12.56 0.89
CA ILE A 31 4.98 13.06 0.29
C ILE A 31 4.31 14.07 1.22
N ALA A 32 4.23 13.76 2.52
CA ALA A 32 3.63 14.66 3.50
C ALA A 32 4.41 15.97 3.67
N ALA A 33 5.74 15.92 3.55
CA ALA A 33 6.58 17.11 3.64
C ALA A 33 6.45 18.03 2.42
N ASP A 34 6.15 17.45 1.25
CA ASP A 34 6.00 18.17 -0.02
C ASP A 34 4.53 18.43 -0.42
N TRP A 35 3.58 17.93 0.36
CA TRP A 35 2.15 17.96 0.07
C TRP A 35 1.66 19.35 -0.32
N ASP A 36 2.03 20.37 0.46
CA ASP A 36 1.63 21.77 0.22
C ASP A 36 2.18 22.35 -1.10
N ASN A 37 3.22 21.76 -1.68
CA ASN A 37 3.81 22.18 -2.95
C ASN A 37 3.24 21.42 -4.15
N TRP A 38 2.56 20.29 -3.92
CA TRP A 38 1.87 19.56 -4.99
C TRP A 38 0.68 20.36 -5.48
N ASP A 39 0.37 20.24 -6.77
CA ASP A 39 -0.86 20.82 -7.30
C ASP A 39 -2.08 19.99 -6.90
N GLU A 40 -3.27 20.59 -7.08
CA GLU A 40 -4.54 19.98 -6.68
C GLU A 40 -4.81 18.67 -7.44
N ASP A 41 -4.40 18.58 -8.71
CA ASP A 41 -4.61 17.39 -9.54
C ASP A 41 -3.74 16.23 -9.03
N ASP A 42 -2.46 16.49 -8.72
CA ASP A 42 -1.52 15.51 -8.17
C ASP A 42 -1.95 14.98 -6.79
N ARG A 43 -2.45 15.86 -5.91
CA ARG A 43 -2.99 15.45 -4.60
C ARG A 43 -4.25 14.62 -4.76
N LEU A 44 -5.15 15.03 -5.65
CA LEU A 44 -6.38 14.29 -5.93
C LEU A 44 -6.07 12.90 -6.50
N ASP A 45 -5.13 12.80 -7.45
CA ASP A 45 -4.68 11.52 -8.00
C ASP A 45 -4.11 10.61 -6.90
N PHE A 46 -3.30 11.15 -5.99
CA PHE A 46 -2.79 10.39 -4.85
C PHE A 46 -3.91 9.80 -3.98
N VAL A 47 -4.90 10.63 -3.61
CA VAL A 47 -6.06 10.22 -2.80
C VAL A 47 -6.91 9.19 -3.53
N LEU A 48 -7.19 9.40 -4.82
CA LEU A 48 -8.01 8.51 -5.64
C LEU A 48 -7.36 7.14 -5.88
N GLU A 49 -6.03 7.10 -6.01
CA GLU A 49 -5.29 5.86 -6.18
C GLU A 49 -5.05 5.13 -4.86
N TRP A 50 -5.17 5.80 -3.71
CA TRP A 50 -4.88 5.21 -2.40
C TRP A 50 -5.62 3.89 -2.11
N PRO A 51 -6.94 3.77 -2.40
CA PRO A 51 -7.66 2.51 -2.24
C PRO A 51 -7.06 1.32 -3.00
N LEU A 52 -6.39 1.54 -4.14
CA LEU A 52 -5.72 0.47 -4.88
C LEU A 52 -4.56 -0.14 -4.09
N ARG A 53 -3.90 0.67 -3.25
CA ARG A 53 -2.82 0.22 -2.36
C ARG A 53 -3.40 -0.63 -1.21
N GLU A 54 -4.54 -0.25 -0.68
CA GLU A 54 -5.28 -1.01 0.33
C GLU A 54 -5.77 -2.36 -0.21
N ASP A 55 -6.32 -2.40 -1.42
CA ASP A 55 -6.73 -3.65 -2.08
C ASP A 55 -5.55 -4.62 -2.23
N ARG A 56 -4.37 -4.10 -2.56
CA ARG A 56 -3.16 -4.90 -2.67
C ARG A 56 -2.65 -5.40 -1.33
N LEU A 57 -2.81 -4.62 -0.26
CA LEU A 57 -2.52 -5.04 1.11
C LEU A 57 -3.47 -6.16 1.55
N HIS A 58 -4.78 -6.01 1.32
CA HIS A 58 -5.77 -7.04 1.60
C HIS A 58 -5.46 -8.35 0.86
N GLN A 59 -4.94 -8.26 -0.37
CA GLN A 59 -4.53 -9.42 -1.13
C GLN A 59 -3.31 -10.13 -0.51
N LEU A 60 -2.29 -9.39 -0.06
CA LEU A 60 -1.15 -9.96 0.66
C LEU A 60 -1.58 -10.64 1.97
N GLN A 61 -2.47 -10.01 2.74
CA GLN A 61 -3.05 -10.59 3.95
C GLN A 61 -3.76 -11.92 3.66
N ARG A 62 -4.54 -11.99 2.56
CA ARG A 62 -5.16 -13.25 2.14
C ARG A 62 -4.13 -14.33 1.86
N TRP A 63 -3.06 -14.03 1.13
CA TRP A 63 -2.01 -15.02 0.88
C TRP A 63 -1.25 -15.44 2.14
N GLN A 64 -1.11 -14.54 3.11
CA GLN A 64 -0.51 -14.86 4.39
C GLN A 64 -1.38 -15.88 5.13
N ILE A 65 -2.68 -15.63 5.22
CA ILE A 65 -3.68 -16.52 5.84
C ILE A 65 -3.73 -17.88 5.13
N ASP A 66 -3.67 -17.88 3.80
CA ASP A 66 -3.66 -19.10 2.99
C ASP A 66 -2.34 -19.87 3.06
N GLY A 67 -1.32 -19.35 3.74
CA GLY A 67 0.00 -20.00 3.87
C GLY A 67 0.82 -19.99 2.59
N ASN A 68 0.55 -19.07 1.66
CA ASN A 68 1.26 -18.94 0.39
C ASN A 68 2.57 -18.16 0.50
N LEU A 69 2.78 -17.42 1.59
CA LEU A 69 4.03 -16.69 1.83
C LEU A 69 5.12 -17.61 2.34
N SER A 70 6.31 -17.48 1.76
CA SER A 70 7.54 -18.08 2.30
C SER A 70 7.99 -17.39 3.60
N ALA A 71 8.89 -18.03 4.36
CA ALA A 71 9.42 -17.45 5.59
C ALA A 71 10.07 -16.06 5.39
N SER A 72 10.79 -15.86 4.28
CA SER A 72 11.35 -14.56 3.91
C SER A 72 10.28 -13.54 3.56
N GLN A 73 9.21 -13.95 2.87
CA GLN A 73 8.11 -13.04 2.54
C GLN A 73 7.29 -12.68 3.77
N LEU A 74 7.13 -13.59 4.73
CA LEU A 74 6.49 -13.30 6.01
C LEU A 74 7.27 -12.26 6.82
N GLN A 75 8.61 -12.34 6.82
CA GLN A 75 9.45 -11.33 7.47
C GLN A 75 9.25 -9.97 6.82
N ARG A 76 9.31 -9.89 5.48
CA ARG A 76 9.09 -8.65 4.74
C ARG A 76 7.66 -8.10 4.90
N PHE A 77 6.68 -8.99 5.03
CA PHE A 77 5.31 -8.60 5.31
C PHE A 77 5.17 -7.98 6.70
N ALA A 78 5.85 -8.53 7.72
CA ALA A 78 5.89 -7.91 9.04
C ALA A 78 6.57 -6.53 9.03
N GLU A 79 7.67 -6.38 8.27
CA GLU A 79 8.32 -5.07 8.05
C GLU A 79 7.35 -4.06 7.40
N LEU A 80 6.55 -4.53 6.42
CA LEU A 80 5.50 -3.70 5.81
C LEU A 80 4.40 -3.32 6.83
N GLU A 81 3.98 -4.23 7.71
CA GLU A 81 3.01 -3.93 8.77
C GLU A 81 3.53 -2.84 9.73
N GLU A 82 4.82 -2.90 10.10
CA GLU A 82 5.45 -1.85 10.91
C GLU A 82 5.51 -0.50 10.19
N LEU A 83 5.79 -0.49 8.88
CA LEU A 83 5.75 0.73 8.05
C LEU A 83 4.34 1.33 8.01
N ILE A 84 3.33 0.49 7.82
CA ILE A 84 1.92 0.90 7.81
C ILE A 84 1.57 1.51 9.16
N GLU A 85 1.83 0.84 10.27
CA GLU A 85 1.51 1.34 11.61
C GLU A 85 2.16 2.72 11.87
N ARG A 86 3.42 2.87 11.48
CA ARG A 86 4.17 4.12 11.63
C ARG A 86 3.59 5.27 10.81
N ASN A 87 3.17 5.00 9.58
CA ASN A 87 2.80 6.03 8.61
C ASN A 87 1.29 6.25 8.47
N THR A 88 0.45 5.37 9.05
CA THR A 88 -1.02 5.50 9.07
C THR A 88 -1.49 6.86 9.58
N PRO A 89 -0.95 7.44 10.68
CA PRO A 89 -1.38 8.76 11.15
C PRO A 89 -1.08 9.87 10.14
N THR A 90 0.12 9.86 9.54
CA THR A 90 0.53 10.83 8.54
C THR A 90 -0.36 10.76 7.30
N LEU A 91 -0.59 9.54 6.80
CA LEU A 91 -1.51 9.31 5.70
C LEU A 91 -2.93 9.79 6.03
N GLY A 92 -3.42 9.53 7.24
CA GLY A 92 -4.73 10.00 7.69
C GLY A 92 -4.89 11.50 7.53
N HIS A 93 -3.87 12.28 7.90
CA HIS A 93 -3.87 13.73 7.70
C HIS A 93 -3.91 14.14 6.23
N LEU A 94 -3.13 13.47 5.36
CA LEU A 94 -3.13 13.76 3.91
C LEU A 94 -4.49 13.49 3.28
N LEU A 95 -5.15 12.40 3.67
CA LEU A 95 -6.46 12.02 3.15
C LEU A 95 -7.58 12.91 3.71
N GLU A 96 -7.48 13.34 4.97
CA GLU A 96 -8.43 14.25 5.60
C GLU A 96 -8.40 15.65 4.97
N ASP A 97 -7.20 16.18 4.69
CA ASP A 97 -7.01 17.51 4.10
C ASP A 97 -7.72 17.65 2.74
N GLU A 98 -7.69 16.63 1.89
CA GLU A 98 -8.37 16.65 0.58
C GLU A 98 -9.85 16.24 0.65
N SER A 99 -10.23 15.39 1.62
CA SER A 99 -11.65 15.11 1.87
C SER A 99 -12.46 16.36 2.26
N ALA A 100 -11.78 17.35 2.86
CA ALA A 100 -12.35 18.66 3.18
C ALA A 100 -12.55 19.55 1.93
N ILE A 101 -11.82 19.28 0.85
CA ILE A 101 -11.84 20.05 -0.41
C ILE A 101 -12.87 19.47 -1.40
N ALA A 102 -13.11 18.16 -1.36
CA ALA A 102 -14.13 17.47 -2.19
C ALA A 102 -15.27 16.82 -1.37
N PRO A 103 -16.21 17.61 -0.78
CA PRO A 103 -17.29 17.09 0.09
C PRO A 103 -18.36 16.22 -0.61
N GLY A 104 -18.12 15.78 -1.85
CA GLY A 104 -19.05 14.99 -2.67
C GLY A 104 -18.53 13.64 -3.16
N LEU A 105 -17.33 13.23 -2.74
CA LEU A 105 -16.68 11.98 -3.17
C LEU A 105 -16.57 10.90 -2.07
N ALA A 106 -17.18 11.12 -0.90
CA ALA A 106 -17.42 10.06 0.07
C ALA A 106 -18.66 9.23 -0.33
N PRO A 107 -18.60 7.89 -0.31
CA PRO A 107 -19.75 7.02 -0.64
C PRO A 107 -20.91 7.15 0.35
#